data_AF-A0A6G1FEX5-F1
#
_entry.id   AF-A0A6G1FEX5-F1
#
_cell.length_a   1.000
_cell.length_b   1.000
_cell.length_c   1.000
_cell.angle_alpha   90.00
_cell.angle_beta   90.00
_cell.angle_gamma   90.00
#
_symmetry.space_group_name_H-M   'P 1'
#
loop_
_entity.id
_entity.type
_entity.pdbx_description
1 polymer ?
#
loop_
_entity_poly.entity_id
_entity_poly.type
_entity_poly.pdbx_seq_one_letter_code
_entity_poly.pdbx_strand_id
1 'polypeptide(L)' 'MELRRLCIEEGAIIRLEVLLLLSLMSLKEVPKGLDLVPSLKKLNVSMPHHEFKVEWERDNWKMKLHHVQEIHM' A
#
# COMPACT_ATOMS: atom_id res chain seq x y z
N MET A 1 -2.04 20.45 -1.75
CA MET A 1 -0.79 19.69 -1.99
C MET A 1 -1.18 18.28 -2.38
N GLU A 2 -0.59 17.73 -3.43
CA GLU A 2 -0.84 16.35 -3.86
C GLU A 2 0.22 15.41 -3.27
N LEU A 3 -0.20 14.29 -2.69
CA LEU A 3 0.74 13.26 -2.24
C LEU A 3 1.17 12.42 -3.45
N ARG A 4 2.44 12.55 -3.85
CA ARG A 4 3.01 11.84 -5.01
C ARG A 4 3.80 10.59 -4.63
N ARG A 5 4.30 10.54 -3.40
CA ARG A 5 5.11 9.45 -2.86
C ARG A 5 4.75 9.21 -1.41
N LEU A 6 4.70 7.94 -1.04
CA LEU A 6 4.57 7.48 0.34
C LEU A 6 5.61 6.37 0.55
N CYS A 7 6.38 6.48 1.61
CA CYS A 7 7.36 5.49 2.02
C CYS A 7 7.10 5.10 3.47
N ILE A 8 7.21 3.82 3.76
CA ILE A 8 7.20 3.27 5.11
C ILE A 8 8.63 2.81 5.38
N GLU A 9 9.31 3.50 6.28
CA GLU A 9 10.64 3.10 6.73
C GLU A 9 10.54 1.94 7.73
N GLU A 10 11.60 1.13 7.77
CA GLU A 10 11.69 0.03 8.72
C GLU A 10 11.52 0.54 10.17
N GLY A 11 10.63 -0.09 10.93
CA GLY A 11 10.34 0.29 12.31
C GLY A 11 9.48 1.54 12.49
N ALA A 12 9.10 2.25 11.43
CA ALA A 12 8.36 3.51 11.54
C ALA A 12 7.01 3.35 12.25
N ILE A 13 6.30 2.23 12.05
CA ILE A 13 5.00 1.95 12.68
C ILE A 13 4.80 0.44 12.92
N ILE A 14 5.42 -0.09 13.98
CA ILE A 14 5.43 -1.53 14.31
C ILE A 14 4.05 -2.17 14.54
N ARG A 15 3.01 -1.38 14.85
CA ARG A 15 1.65 -1.86 15.19
C ARG A 15 0.55 -1.33 14.25
N LEU A 16 0.90 -0.93 13.02
CA LEU A 16 -0.10 -0.46 12.07
C LEU A 16 -0.97 -1.61 11.58
N GLU A 17 -2.20 -1.71 12.08
CA GLU A 17 -3.13 -2.79 11.68
C GLU A 17 -3.95 -2.44 10.42
N VAL A 18 -4.21 -1.15 10.19
CA VAL A 18 -5.08 -0.70 9.08
C VAL A 18 -4.43 0.48 8.36
N LEU A 19 -4.33 0.39 7.04
CA LEU A 19 -3.89 1.48 6.17
C LEU A 19 -4.98 1.79 5.13
N LEU A 20 -5.37 3.06 5.07
CA LEU A 20 -6.36 3.57 4.11
C LEU A 20 -5.70 4.62 3.21
N LEU A 21 -5.63 4.36 1.91
CA LEU A 21 -5.12 5.25 0.88
C LEU A 21 -6.30 5.78 0.06
N LEU A 22 -6.85 6.91 0.51
CA LEU A 22 -8.11 7.44 -0.03
C LEU A 22 -7.89 8.62 -0.97
N SER A 23 -8.47 8.54 -2.17
CA SER A 23 -8.46 9.60 -3.19
C SER A 23 -7.06 10.15 -3.55
N LEU A 24 -6.03 9.28 -3.53
CA LEU A 24 -4.64 9.65 -3.81
C LEU A 24 -4.30 9.55 -5.30
N MET A 25 -4.98 10.32 -6.15
CA MET A 25 -4.85 10.19 -7.62
C MET A 25 -3.45 10.48 -8.17
N SER A 26 -2.61 11.21 -7.44
CA SER A 26 -1.22 11.48 -7.83
C SER A 26 -0.21 10.45 -7.30
N LEU A 27 -0.64 9.49 -6.47
CA LEU A 27 0.20 8.40 -5.97
C LEU A 27 0.25 7.29 -7.02
N LYS A 28 1.36 7.27 -7.77
CA LYS A 28 1.56 6.40 -8.94
C LYS A 28 2.21 5.05 -8.63
N GLU A 29 2.87 4.95 -7.49
CA GLU A 29 3.65 3.78 -7.07
C GLU A 29 3.01 3.16 -5.81
N VAL A 30 3.19 1.86 -5.61
CA VAL A 30 2.83 1.23 -4.33
C VAL A 30 3.76 1.80 -3.25
N PRO A 31 3.28 2.11 -2.03
CA PRO A 31 4.14 2.70 -1.01
C PRO A 31 5.35 1.80 -0.73
N LYS A 32 6.56 2.37 -0.86
CA LYS A 32 7.79 1.63 -0.60
C LYS A 32 7.80 1.17 0.85
N GLY A 33 8.16 -0.08 1.09
CA GLY A 33 8.20 -0.67 2.43
C GLY A 33 6.83 -1.05 3.00
N LEU A 34 5.76 -1.08 2.19
CA LEU A 34 4.45 -1.59 2.63
C LEU A 34 4.52 -3.04 3.12
N ASP A 35 5.42 -3.85 2.56
CA ASP A 35 5.75 -5.21 2.98
C ASP A 35 6.54 -5.29 4.29
N LEU A 36 7.10 -4.17 4.78
CA LEU A 36 7.79 -4.08 6.08
C LEU A 36 6.82 -3.94 7.26
N VAL A 37 5.50 -4.00 7.02
CA VAL A 37 4.46 -3.86 8.05
C VAL A 37 3.83 -5.23 8.34
N PRO A 38 4.47 -6.09 9.16
CA PRO A 38 3.96 -7.43 9.44
C PRO A 38 2.66 -7.42 10.27
N SER A 39 2.36 -6.30 10.94
CA SER A 39 1.14 -6.13 11.72
C SER A 39 -0.09 -5.71 10.90
N LEU A 40 0.10 -5.42 9.60
CA LEU A 40 -0.99 -4.97 8.74
C LEU A 40 -2.03 -6.07 8.53
N LYS A 41 -3.28 -5.79 8.88
CA LYS A 41 -4.42 -6.69 8.71
C LYS A 41 -5.34 -6.25 7.58
N LYS A 42 -5.41 -4.94 7.32
CA LYS A 42 -6.28 -4.35 6.30
C LYS A 42 -5.59 -3.26 5.49
N LEU A 43 -5.68 -3.38 4.17
CA LEU A 43 -5.30 -2.36 3.21
C LEU A 43 -6.52 -1.97 2.36
N ASN A 44 -6.81 -0.68 2.27
CA ASN A 44 -7.79 -0.15 1.34
C ASN A 44 -7.15 0.93 0.48
N VAL A 45 -7.20 0.76 -0.84
CA VAL A 45 -6.73 1.74 -1.81
C VAL A 45 -7.93 2.14 -2.69
N SER A 46 -8.47 3.33 -2.46
CA SER A 46 -9.62 3.79 -3.25
C SER A 46 -9.14 4.54 -4.49
N MET A 47 -9.73 4.24 -5.66
CA MET A 47 -9.43 4.93 -6.92
C MET A 47 -7.92 5.01 -7.23
N PRO A 48 -7.16 3.90 -7.14
CA PRO A 48 -5.73 3.96 -7.40
C PRO A 48 -5.43 4.37 -8.84
N HIS A 49 -4.33 5.11 -9.00
CA HIS A 49 -3.82 5.49 -10.32
C HIS A 49 -3.51 4.26 -11.18
N HIS A 50 -3.61 4.37 -12.50
CA HIS A 50 -3.34 3.25 -13.42
C HIS A 50 -1.94 2.64 -13.22
N GLU A 51 -0.92 3.49 -13.12
CA GLU A 51 0.47 3.05 -12.87
C GLU A 51 0.61 2.26 -11.56
N PHE A 52 -0.17 2.60 -10.52
CA PHE A 52 -0.18 1.89 -9.24
C PHE A 52 -0.68 0.46 -9.44
N LYS A 53 -1.79 0.28 -10.19
CA LYS A 53 -2.33 -1.05 -10.50
C LYS A 53 -1.36 -1.87 -11.34
N VAL A 54 -0.69 -1.25 -12.31
CA VAL A 54 0.31 -1.93 -13.15
C VAL A 54 1.48 -2.43 -12.32
N GLU A 55 2.02 -1.60 -11.42
CA GLU A 55 3.06 -2.01 -10.48
C GLU A 55 2.58 -3.11 -9.53
N TRP A 56 1.36 -2.97 -8.99
CA TRP A 56 0.77 -3.95 -8.09
C TRP A 56 0.80 -5.37 -8.67
N GLU A 57 0.32 -5.52 -9.91
CA GLU A 57 0.27 -6.79 -10.61
C GLU A 57 1.67 -7.28 -11.02
N ARG A 58 2.49 -6.40 -11.60
CA ARG A 58 3.84 -6.73 -12.07
C ARG A 58 4.70 -7.31 -10.96
N ASP A 59 4.61 -6.73 -9.76
CA ASP A 59 5.49 -7.07 -8.63
C ASP A 59 4.82 -8.06 -7.65
N ASN A 60 3.68 -8.65 -8.03
CA ASN A 60 2.92 -9.64 -7.27
C ASN A 60 2.68 -9.26 -5.81
N TRP A 61 2.21 -8.03 -5.59
CA TRP A 61 2.00 -7.46 -4.26
C TRP A 61 1.00 -8.25 -3.40
N LYS A 62 0.05 -8.94 -4.04
CA LYS A 62 -0.85 -9.87 -3.35
C LYS A 62 -0.10 -11.00 -2.64
N MET A 63 0.99 -11.52 -3.22
CA MET A 63 1.83 -12.53 -2.57
C MET A 63 2.72 -11.92 -1.48
N LYS A 64 3.27 -10.72 -1.72
CA LYS A 64 4.08 -10.01 -0.71
C LYS A 64 3.28 -9.69 0.55
N LEU A 65 1.99 -9.43 0.40
CA LEU A 65 1.05 -9.10 1.47
C LEU A 65 0.14 -10.28 1.83
N HIS A 66 0.61 -11.52 1.69
CA HIS A 66 -0.19 -12.72 1.97
C HIS A 66 -0.68 -12.82 3.43
N HIS A 67 -0.06 -12.10 4.37
CA HIS A 67 -0.49 -12.01 5.77
C HIS A 67 -1.65 -11.04 5.98
N VAL A 68 -1.94 -10.17 5.03
CA VAL A 68 -3.00 -9.17 5.12
C VAL A 68 -4.35 -9.84 4.85
N GLN A 69 -5.28 -9.72 5.79
CA GLN A 69 -6.56 -10.43 5.79
C GLN A 69 -7.55 -9.80 4.80
N GLU A 70 -7.53 -8.47 4.68
CA GLU A 70 -8.43 -7.72 3.82
C GLU A 70 -7.64 -6.75 2.92
N ILE A 71 -7.73 -6.95 1.60
CA ILE A 71 -7.18 -6.03 0.61
C ILE A 71 -8.31 -5.58 -0.32
N HIS A 72 -8.58 -4.28 -0.35
CA HIS A 72 -9.52 -3.65 -1.29
C HIS A 72 -8.76 -2.66 -2.20
N MET A 73 -8.97 -2.76 -3.51
CA MET A 73 -8.35 -1.92 -4.55
C MET A 73 -9.30 -1.60 -5.70
#